data_AF-A0A7L2RUK2-F1
#
_entry.id   AF-A0A7L2RUK2-F1
#
_cell.length_a   1.000
_cell.length_b   1.000
_cell.length_c   1.000
_cell.angle_alpha   90.00
_cell.angle_beta   90.00
_cell.angle_gamma   90.00
#
_symmetry.space_group_name_H-M   'P 1'
#
loop_
_entity.id
_entity.type
_entity.pdbx_description
1 polymer ?
#
loop_
_entity_poly.entity_id
_entity_poly.type
_entity_poly.pdbx_seq_one_letter_code
_entity_poly.pdbx_strand_id
1 'polypeptide(L)'
;CRILAELAMMLWFVVGALFPVLLAAPPPINKLALFPDKSAWCEAKNITQIVGHSGCESKSIQNRACLGQCFSYSVPNTFPQSTESLVHCDSCMPAQSMWEIVSIPDC
;
A
#
# COMPACT_ATOMS: atom_id res chain seq x y z
N CYS A 1 28.26 15.44 36.26
CA CYS A 1 27.18 14.44 36.12
C CYS A 1 25.79 15.05 35.88
N ARG A 2 25.69 16.19 35.16
CA ARG A 2 24.39 16.84 34.82
C ARG A 2 24.29 17.07 33.32
N ILE A 3 25.36 17.62 32.75
CA ILE A 3 25.56 17.76 31.29
C ILE A 3 25.46 16.41 30.56
N LEU A 4 25.98 15.33 31.14
CA LEU A 4 25.93 13.99 30.55
C LEU A 4 24.49 13.42 30.49
N ALA A 5 23.65 13.76 31.48
CA ALA A 5 22.24 13.37 31.51
C ALA A 5 21.40 14.21 30.53
N GLU A 6 21.69 15.51 30.42
CA GLU A 6 21.06 16.41 29.45
C GLU A 6 21.37 15.99 28.00
N LEU A 7 22.63 15.67 27.69
CA LEU A 7 23.04 15.18 26.36
C LEU A 7 22.39 13.84 26.01
N ALA A 8 22.29 12.93 26.98
CA ALA A 8 21.57 11.68 26.78
C ALA A 8 20.09 11.94 26.49
N MET A 9 19.42 12.78 27.29
CA MET A 9 18.01 13.13 27.09
C MET A 9 17.78 13.72 25.69
N MET A 10 18.62 14.67 25.26
CA MET A 10 18.54 15.27 23.93
C MET A 10 18.75 14.26 22.81
N LEU A 11 19.70 13.33 22.96
CA LEU A 11 19.91 12.26 22.00
C LEU A 11 18.69 11.34 21.90
N TRP A 12 18.06 10.99 23.03
CA TRP A 12 16.84 10.19 23.08
C TRP A 12 15.66 10.88 22.38
N PHE A 13 15.48 12.19 22.57
CA PHE A 13 14.45 12.96 21.88
C PHE A 13 14.69 13.04 20.37
N VAL A 14 15.94 13.27 19.96
CA VAL A 14 16.32 13.36 18.54
C VAL A 14 16.14 12.01 17.84
N VAL A 15 16.59 10.93 18.47
CA VAL A 15 16.38 9.56 17.95
C VAL A 15 14.89 9.25 17.91
N GLY A 16 14.14 9.50 18.99
CA GLY A 16 12.69 9.26 19.03
C GLY A 16 11.89 10.02 17.97
N ALA A 17 12.32 11.23 17.60
CA ALA A 17 11.66 12.04 16.57
C ALA A 17 12.08 11.68 15.14
N LEU A 18 13.36 11.37 14.90
CA LEU A 18 13.88 11.10 13.55
C LEU A 18 13.65 9.65 13.10
N PHE A 19 13.63 8.69 14.04
CA PHE A 19 13.45 7.26 13.73
C PHE A 19 12.16 6.93 12.99
N PRO A 20 10.97 7.45 13.36
CA PRO A 20 9.74 7.17 12.61
C PRO A 20 9.72 7.82 11.22
N VAL A 21 10.41 8.96 11.02
CA VAL A 21 10.50 9.61 9.70
C VAL A 21 11.35 8.80 8.73
N LEU A 22 12.44 8.19 9.22
CA LEU A 22 13.33 7.35 8.40
C LEU A 22 12.67 6.03 7.95
N LEU A 23 11.68 5.55 8.72
CA LEU A 23 10.93 4.33 8.43
C LEU A 23 9.63 4.59 7.65
N ALA A 24 9.28 5.86 7.40
CA ALA A 24 8.08 6.19 6.64
C ALA A 24 8.25 5.76 5.18
N ALA A 25 7.34 4.91 4.69
CA ALA A 25 7.28 4.57 3.27
C ALA A 25 7.01 5.86 2.46
N PRO A 26 7.64 6.01 1.27
CA PRO A 26 7.34 7.14 0.41
C PRO A 26 5.84 7.19 0.09
N PRO A 27 5.24 8.39 0.01
CA PRO A 27 3.83 8.53 -0.35
C PRO A 27 3.58 7.88 -1.73
N PRO A 28 2.42 7.26 -1.94
CA PRO A 28 2.10 6.66 -3.23
C PRO A 28 2.19 7.74 -4.31
N ILE A 29 3.05 7.49 -5.31
CA ILE A 29 3.27 8.40 -6.42
C ILE A 29 2.08 8.27 -7.37
N ASN A 30 1.12 9.16 -7.23
CA ASN A 30 -0.10 9.15 -8.04
C ASN A 30 0.09 9.81 -9.40
N LYS A 31 1.30 10.29 -9.73
CA LYS A 31 1.63 10.99 -10.97
C LYS A 31 2.99 10.56 -11.52
N LEU A 32 3.06 10.30 -12.81
CA LEU A 32 4.32 10.01 -13.48
C LEU A 32 5.01 11.31 -13.92
N ALA A 33 6.34 11.36 -13.79
CA ALA A 33 7.13 12.47 -14.34
C ALA A 33 6.95 12.60 -15.87
N LEU A 34 6.75 11.47 -16.56
CA LEU A 34 6.54 11.41 -18.00
C LEU A 34 5.15 11.93 -18.41
N PHE A 35 4.17 11.88 -17.49
CA PHE A 35 2.78 12.31 -17.73
C PHE A 35 2.23 13.05 -16.50
N PRO A 36 2.70 14.29 -16.23
CA PRO A 36 2.37 15.02 -15.01
C PRO A 36 0.88 15.46 -14.92
N ASP A 37 0.21 15.51 -16.08
CA ASP A 37 -1.20 15.88 -16.22
C ASP A 37 -2.15 14.69 -16.00
N LYS A 38 -1.61 13.46 -15.93
CA LYS A 38 -2.37 12.27 -15.64
C LYS A 38 -2.17 11.86 -14.18
N SER A 39 -3.22 11.38 -13.55
CA SER A 39 -3.18 10.89 -12.18
C SER A 39 -3.74 9.47 -12.09
N ALA A 40 -3.00 8.60 -11.42
CA ALA A 40 -3.49 7.31 -10.96
C ALA A 40 -4.23 7.47 -9.63
N TRP A 41 -5.13 6.55 -9.34
CA TRP A 41 -5.82 6.47 -8.06
C TRP A 41 -6.10 5.01 -7.71
N CYS A 42 -6.12 4.71 -6.41
CA CYS A 42 -6.40 3.37 -5.89
C CYS A 42 -7.07 3.52 -4.53
N GLU A 43 -8.29 2.99 -4.39
CA GLU A 43 -9.15 3.18 -3.22
C GLU A 43 -9.70 1.85 -2.73
N ALA A 44 -9.86 1.73 -1.40
CA ALA A 44 -10.59 0.63 -0.80
C ALA A 44 -12.10 0.92 -0.85
N LYS A 45 -12.86 0.07 -1.55
CA LYS A 45 -14.31 0.15 -1.69
C LYS A 45 -14.97 -0.92 -0.85
N ASN A 46 -16.02 -0.56 -0.13
CA ASN A 46 -16.80 -1.52 0.65
C ASN A 46 -17.55 -2.46 -0.30
N ILE A 47 -17.48 -3.75 0.00
CA ILE A 47 -18.20 -4.81 -0.70
C ILE A 47 -18.98 -5.64 0.32
N THR A 48 -20.05 -6.25 -0.16
CA THR A 48 -20.76 -7.28 0.58
C THR A 48 -20.29 -8.63 0.08
N GLN A 49 -19.66 -9.41 0.96
CA GLN A 49 -19.14 -10.75 0.67
C GLN A 49 -20.04 -11.79 1.32
N ILE A 50 -20.40 -12.84 0.58
CA ILE A 50 -21.14 -13.97 1.13
C ILE A 50 -20.14 -15.06 1.52
N VAL A 51 -20.17 -15.47 2.78
CA VAL A 51 -19.35 -16.56 3.35
C VAL A 51 -20.26 -17.75 3.57
N GLY A 52 -19.91 -18.90 2.98
CA GLY A 52 -20.68 -20.13 3.10
C GLY A 52 -19.80 -21.34 3.35
N HIS A 53 -20.37 -22.34 4.01
CA HIS A 53 -19.78 -23.67 4.19
C HIS A 53 -20.85 -24.73 3.95
N SER A 54 -20.44 -25.91 3.46
CA SER A 54 -21.37 -27.01 3.19
C SER A 54 -22.08 -27.44 4.47
N GLY A 55 -23.41 -27.52 4.43
CA GLY A 55 -24.22 -27.94 5.57
C GLY A 55 -24.52 -26.85 6.59
N CYS A 56 -24.16 -25.59 6.31
CA CYS A 56 -24.44 -24.42 7.13
C CYS A 56 -25.21 -23.36 6.34
N GLU A 57 -25.90 -22.44 7.03
CA GLU A 57 -26.49 -21.26 6.38
C GLU A 57 -25.41 -20.20 6.07
N SER A 58 -25.43 -19.65 4.85
CA SER A 58 -24.47 -18.63 4.43
C SER A 58 -24.72 -17.28 5.11
N LYS A 59 -23.64 -16.56 5.44
CA LYS A 59 -23.70 -15.24 6.06
C LYS A 59 -23.11 -14.17 5.16
N SER A 60 -23.78 -13.01 5.12
CA SER A 60 -23.29 -11.81 4.45
C SER A 60 -22.41 -10.98 5.40
N ILE A 61 -21.22 -10.60 4.97
CA ILE A 61 -20.26 -9.77 5.71
C ILE A 61 -19.85 -8.54 4.90
N GLN A 62 -19.41 -7.49 5.60
CA GLN A 62 -18.79 -6.33 4.96
C GLN A 62 -17.29 -6.57 4.84
N ASN A 63 -16.75 -6.39 3.63
CA ASN A 63 -15.31 -6.44 3.37
C ASN A 63 -14.93 -5.24 2.49
N ARG A 64 -13.66 -5.09 2.16
CA ARG A 64 -13.18 -4.07 1.22
C ARG A 64 -12.41 -4.70 0.07
N ALA A 65 -12.64 -4.19 -1.13
CA ALA A 65 -11.87 -4.52 -2.32
C ALA A 65 -11.12 -3.27 -2.80
N CYS A 66 -9.92 -3.45 -3.36
CA CYS A 66 -9.17 -2.37 -3.99
C CYS A 66 -9.72 -2.12 -5.40
N LEU A 67 -10.03 -0.87 -5.71
CA LEU A 67 -10.46 -0.41 -7.02
C LEU A 67 -9.62 0.80 -7.41
N GLY A 68 -9.12 0.82 -8.64
CA GLY A 68 -8.27 1.91 -9.09
C GLY A 68 -7.96 1.89 -10.57
N GLN A 69 -7.28 2.94 -11.01
CA GLN A 69 -6.64 3.07 -12.30
C GLN A 69 -5.16 3.37 -12.07
N CYS A 70 -4.31 2.44 -12.48
CA CYS A 70 -2.87 2.50 -12.29
C CYS A 70 -2.15 2.74 -13.61
N PHE A 71 -0.90 3.20 -13.53
CA PHE A 71 -0.11 3.43 -14.73
C PHE A 71 0.57 2.15 -15.22
N SER A 72 0.62 2.01 -16.54
CA SER A 72 1.51 1.08 -17.22
C SER A 72 2.08 1.75 -18.46
N TYR A 73 3.35 1.50 -18.76
CA TYR A 73 3.99 2.03 -19.96
C TYR A 73 5.17 1.15 -20.40
N SER A 74 5.50 1.23 -21.69
CA SER A 74 6.69 0.62 -22.28
C SER A 74 7.37 1.66 -23.16
N VAL A 75 8.67 1.83 -22.99
CA VAL A 75 9.47 2.72 -23.83
C VAL A 75 10.12 1.90 -24.94
N PRO A 76 9.93 2.25 -26.23
CA PRO A 76 10.53 1.53 -27.32
C PRO A 76 12.06 1.65 -27.29
N ASN A 77 12.75 0.59 -27.69
CA ASN A 77 14.20 0.60 -27.82
C ASN A 77 14.63 1.38 -29.07
N THR A 78 15.76 2.08 -28.99
CA THR A 78 16.43 2.69 -30.15
C THR A 78 17.54 1.77 -30.67
N PHE A 79 17.90 1.94 -31.95
CA PHE A 79 19.07 1.27 -32.53
C PHE A 79 20.23 2.28 -32.68
N PRO A 80 21.48 1.93 -32.31
CA PRO A 80 21.90 0.69 -31.65
C PRO A 80 21.40 0.64 -30.19
N GLN A 81 21.06 -0.56 -29.72
CA GLN A 81 20.44 -0.74 -28.41
C GLN A 81 21.43 -0.40 -27.28
N SER A 82 21.17 0.66 -26.52
CA SER A 82 22.02 1.14 -25.44
C SER A 82 21.52 0.76 -24.04
N THR A 83 20.25 0.37 -23.91
CA THR A 83 19.62 0.05 -22.62
C THR A 83 18.64 -1.12 -22.74
N GLU A 84 18.36 -1.76 -21.60
CA GLU A 84 17.29 -2.75 -21.46
C GLU A 84 15.91 -2.10 -21.71
N SER A 85 14.94 -2.91 -22.17
CA SER A 85 13.58 -2.44 -22.42
C SER A 85 12.93 -1.97 -21.13
N LEU A 86 12.61 -0.68 -21.04
CA LEU A 86 11.94 -0.11 -19.87
C LEU A 86 10.44 -0.37 -19.95
N VAL A 87 9.98 -1.36 -19.18
CA VAL A 87 8.56 -1.69 -19.02
C VAL A 87 8.17 -1.48 -17.56
N HIS A 88 7.09 -0.73 -17.33
CA HIS A 88 6.55 -0.44 -16.00
C HIS A 88 5.06 -0.76 -15.94
N CYS A 89 4.62 -1.37 -14.84
CA CYS A 89 3.21 -1.70 -14.60
C CYS A 89 2.90 -1.69 -13.10
N ASP A 90 2.02 -0.79 -12.69
CA ASP A 90 1.49 -0.74 -11.33
C ASP A 90 0.15 -1.48 -11.23
N SER A 91 -0.10 -2.10 -10.07
CA SER A 91 -1.37 -2.77 -9.76
C SER A 91 -1.96 -2.22 -8.46
N CYS A 92 -3.27 -1.93 -8.46
CA CYS A 92 -3.99 -1.46 -7.27
C CYS A 92 -4.19 -2.62 -6.30
N MET A 93 -3.37 -2.66 -5.24
CA MET A 93 -3.30 -3.75 -4.26
C MET A 93 -3.47 -3.23 -2.82
N PRO A 94 -3.94 -4.05 -1.88
CA PRO A 94 -4.12 -3.64 -0.49
C PRO A 94 -2.77 -3.35 0.19
N ALA A 95 -2.66 -2.18 0.81
CA ALA A 95 -1.48 -1.83 1.62
C ALA A 95 -1.45 -2.59 2.96
N GLN A 96 -2.62 -2.96 3.48
CA GLN A 96 -2.78 -3.72 4.72
C GLN A 96 -3.96 -4.69 4.57
N SER A 97 -3.85 -5.86 5.20
CA SER A 97 -4.91 -6.86 5.28
C SER A 97 -4.98 -7.44 6.68
N MET A 98 -6.17 -7.88 7.08
CA MET A 98 -6.40 -8.54 8.36
C MET A 98 -7.34 -9.72 8.19
N TRP A 99 -7.20 -10.69 9.09
CA TRP A 99 -8.07 -11.85 9.15
C TRP A 99 -9.18 -11.60 10.18
N GLU A 100 -10.41 -11.93 9.83
CA GLU A 100 -11.57 -11.88 10.72
C GLU A 100 -12.18 -13.28 10.82
N ILE A 101 -12.49 -13.70 12.05
CA ILE A 101 -13.18 -14.97 12.29
C ILE A 101 -14.68 -14.73 12.14
N VAL A 102 -15.32 -15.47 11.23
CA VAL A 102 -16.76 -15.35 10.95
C VAL A 102 -17.47 -16.62 11.41
N SER A 103 -18.36 -16.48 12.40
CA SER A 103 -19.30 -17.53 12.78
C SER A 103 -20.49 -17.55 11.81
N ILE A 104 -20.74 -18.69 11.18
CA ILE A 104 -21.87 -18.98 10.30
C ILE A 104 -22.87 -19.89 11.03
N PRO A 105 -24.20 -19.63 10.94
CA PRO A 105 -25.21 -20.38 11.69
C PRO A 105 -25.59 -21.71 11.02
N ASP A 106 -26.35 -22.51 11.78
CA ASP A 106 -27.02 -23.72 11.34
C ASP A 106 -26.10 -24.77 10.71
N CYS A 107 -24.93 -24.93 11.33
CA CYS A 107 -24.08 -26.11 11.31
C CYS A 107 -24.35 -26.94 12.60
#